data_AF-A0A966AUM6-F1
#
_entry.id   AF-A0A966AUM6-F1
#
_cell.length_a   1.000
_cell.length_b   1.000
_cell.length_c   1.000
_cell.angle_alpha   90.00
_cell.angle_beta   90.00
_cell.angle_gamma   90.00
#
_symmetry.space_group_name_H-M   'P 1'
#
loop_
_entity.id
_entity.type
_entity.pdbx_description
1 polymer ?
#
loop_
_entity_poly.entity_id
_entity_poly.type
_entity_poly.pdbx_seq_one_letter_code
_entity_poly.pdbx_strand_id
1 'polypeptide(L)'
;MAPLSLDALRDEMRAETDLLIVQDLDGVCMPLVKDPLTRRLRADYVKAAAGMQNQFSVLTNGEHEGRRGVNRLVEQALGDKEKAQREGLYLPGLAAGGVQFQDRFGVVSHPGVSDEEMSFLESVPQQMGDLLRLKLSQVLPELQGQALEEELKLAILDTQVSPTINLNSLFSRIKGDVERQRKLQLMLSDLMDSLMSAAATAGLPTSFFLHVAPNLGHDSTGQERIKPAAPGDVGTTDIQFMLKGAIKEVGLLVLINRHIAQRTGTAPLGDTFNVRTAPHDHQALLDLCHQQIERDAIPMLVGVGDTVTSTPCPSGDGWLRGGSDRGFLTLLQQLGASYNRPARVVLVDSSHGEVDRPNLSDSKLSGVSDPDDPLRFDCLVKGGPEEYVDWFKTLPQ
;
A
#
# COMPACT_ATOMS: atom_id res chain seq x y z
N MET A 1 -12.67 -22.23 9.22
CA MET A 1 -12.16 -22.22 10.60
C MET A 1 -12.51 -20.88 11.22
N ALA A 2 -12.67 -20.80 12.54
CA ALA A 2 -12.79 -19.51 13.21
C ALA A 2 -11.44 -18.75 13.10
N PRO A 3 -11.43 -17.41 13.00
CA PRO A 3 -10.20 -16.64 13.03
C PRO A 3 -9.40 -16.91 14.30
N LEU A 4 -8.08 -16.97 14.18
CA LEU A 4 -7.12 -16.99 15.28
C LEU A 4 -7.26 -15.71 16.11
N SER A 5 -7.14 -15.84 17.43
CA SER A 5 -6.96 -14.68 18.29
C SER A 5 -5.56 -14.11 18.14
N LEU A 6 -5.40 -12.83 18.47
CA LEU A 6 -4.09 -12.17 18.52
C LEU A 6 -3.11 -12.86 19.48
N ASP A 7 -3.59 -13.36 20.61
CA ASP A 7 -2.78 -14.14 21.55
C ASP A 7 -2.28 -15.45 20.94
N ALA A 8 -3.15 -16.20 20.24
CA ALA A 8 -2.78 -17.44 19.58
C ALA A 8 -1.77 -17.20 18.45
N LEU A 9 -1.97 -16.13 17.67
CA LEU A 9 -1.03 -15.72 16.62
C LEU A 9 0.34 -15.37 17.21
N ARG A 10 0.39 -14.58 18.30
CA ARG A 10 1.64 -14.26 19.00
C ARG A 10 2.36 -15.52 19.46
N ASP A 11 1.64 -16.46 20.07
CA ASP A 11 2.24 -17.68 20.61
C ASP A 11 2.79 -18.58 19.49
N GLU A 12 2.12 -18.64 18.34
CA GLU A 12 2.64 -19.30 17.14
C GLU A 12 3.92 -18.62 16.63
N MET A 13 3.91 -17.29 16.47
CA MET A 13 5.07 -16.53 16.00
C MET A 13 6.27 -16.65 16.94
N ARG A 14 6.05 -16.76 18.25
CA ARG A 14 7.11 -16.97 19.25
C ARG A 14 7.80 -18.33 19.16
N ALA A 15 7.11 -19.34 18.65
CA ALA A 15 7.67 -20.66 18.48
C ALA A 15 8.50 -20.78 17.19
N GLU A 16 8.44 -19.78 16.31
CA GLU A 16 9.08 -19.80 15.01
C GLU A 16 10.46 -19.11 15.04
N THR A 17 11.43 -19.76 14.41
CA THR A 17 12.80 -19.25 14.31
C THR A 17 13.08 -18.57 12.96
N ASP A 18 12.30 -18.92 11.94
CA ASP A 18 12.40 -18.38 10.58
C ASP A 18 11.07 -17.71 10.20
N LEU A 19 10.95 -16.44 10.61
CA LEU A 19 9.75 -15.61 10.52
C LEU A 19 10.03 -14.36 9.68
N LEU A 20 9.09 -14.04 8.78
CA LEU A 20 9.06 -12.76 8.09
C LEU A 20 7.65 -12.16 8.15
N ILE A 21 7.56 -11.01 8.83
CA ILE A 21 6.38 -10.15 8.87
C ILE A 21 6.51 -9.10 7.76
N VAL A 22 5.52 -9.03 6.88
CA VAL A 22 5.40 -8.00 5.84
C VAL A 22 4.09 -7.25 6.07
N GLN A 23 4.18 -5.94 6.34
CA GLN A 23 2.98 -5.14 6.62
C GLN A 23 2.88 -3.87 5.76
N ASP A 24 1.65 -3.46 5.46
CA ASP A 24 1.39 -2.06 5.12
C ASP A 24 1.48 -1.16 6.37
N LEU A 25 1.34 0.16 6.19
CA LEU A 25 1.55 1.16 7.21
C LEU A 25 0.26 1.91 7.57
N ASP A 26 -0.27 2.67 6.62
CA ASP A 26 -1.50 3.45 6.77
C ASP A 26 -2.69 2.49 6.97
N GLY A 27 -3.52 2.74 7.99
CA GLY A 27 -4.62 1.84 8.35
C GLY A 27 -4.21 0.58 9.12
N VAL A 28 -2.92 0.28 9.21
CA VAL A 28 -2.37 -0.88 9.97
C VAL A 28 -1.75 -0.43 11.29
N CYS A 29 -0.67 0.36 11.24
CA CYS A 29 0.07 0.81 12.43
C CYS A 29 -0.14 2.29 12.77
N MET A 30 -0.89 2.99 11.91
CA MET A 30 -1.36 4.36 12.15
C MET A 30 -2.75 4.54 11.51
N PRO A 31 -3.60 5.42 12.06
CA PRO A 31 -4.93 5.69 11.50
C PRO A 31 -4.87 6.27 10.09
N LEU A 32 -5.88 5.97 9.27
CA LEU A 32 -6.11 6.70 8.02
C LEU A 32 -6.59 8.11 8.34
N VAL A 33 -5.92 9.11 7.77
CA VAL A 33 -6.24 10.53 7.93
C VAL A 33 -6.48 11.18 6.57
N LYS A 34 -7.23 12.28 6.54
CA LYS A 34 -7.52 12.99 5.28
C LYS A 34 -6.31 13.75 4.76
N ASP A 35 -5.49 14.31 5.65
CA ASP A 35 -4.22 14.97 5.31
C ASP A 35 -3.04 14.09 5.79
N PRO A 36 -2.27 13.48 4.88
CA PRO A 36 -1.11 12.66 5.25
C PRO A 36 -0.06 13.35 6.12
N LEU A 37 -0.04 14.69 6.23
CA LEU A 37 0.85 15.44 7.12
C LEU A 37 0.43 15.39 8.60
N THR A 38 -0.82 15.01 8.89
CA THR A 38 -1.32 14.90 10.27
C THR A 38 -1.08 13.51 10.87
N ARG A 39 -0.59 12.55 10.07
CA ARG A 39 -0.22 11.21 10.52
C ARG A 39 0.76 11.24 11.68
N ARG A 40 0.67 10.23 12.55
CA ARG A 40 1.55 10.04 13.70
C ARG A 40 1.87 8.56 13.85
N LEU A 41 3.13 8.26 14.15
CA LEU A 41 3.57 6.96 14.62
C LEU A 41 3.85 7.03 16.11
N ARG A 42 3.65 5.90 16.80
CA ARG A 42 3.99 5.78 18.21
C ARG A 42 5.48 5.43 18.38
N ALA A 43 6.16 6.10 19.30
CA ALA A 43 7.59 5.88 19.54
C ALA A 43 7.91 4.47 20.06
N ASP A 44 7.00 3.88 20.82
CA ASP A 44 7.11 2.51 21.33
C ASP A 44 6.94 1.47 20.23
N TYR A 45 6.06 1.70 19.26
CA TYR A 45 5.94 0.91 18.04
C TYR A 45 7.24 0.92 17.22
N VAL A 46 7.80 2.11 16.95
CA VAL A 46 9.07 2.24 16.20
C VAL A 46 10.19 1.42 16.85
N LYS A 47 10.30 1.48 18.19
CA LYS A 47 11.30 0.70 18.92
C LYS A 47 11.03 -0.80 18.85
N ALA A 48 9.77 -1.23 18.95
CA ALA A 48 9.40 -2.63 18.81
C ALA A 48 9.72 -3.16 17.40
N ALA A 49 9.39 -2.40 16.36
CA ALA A 49 9.70 -2.75 14.97
C ALA A 49 11.20 -2.87 14.72
N ALA A 50 12.00 -1.95 15.27
CA ALA A 50 13.46 -2.04 15.21
C ALA A 50 14.01 -3.26 15.96
N GLY A 51 13.32 -3.70 17.02
CA GLY A 51 13.64 -4.91 17.79
C GLY A 51 13.50 -6.20 16.97
N MET A 52 12.55 -6.26 16.05
CA MET A 52 12.32 -7.44 15.18
C MET A 52 13.45 -7.70 14.16
N GLN A 53 14.36 -6.75 13.97
CA GLN A 53 15.48 -6.86 13.04
C GLN A 53 15.05 -7.37 11.64
N ASN A 54 15.60 -8.50 11.20
CA ASN A 54 15.38 -9.08 9.88
C ASN A 54 14.05 -9.84 9.73
N GLN A 55 13.25 -9.92 10.80
CA GLN A 55 11.94 -10.59 10.81
C GLN A 55 10.79 -9.65 10.46
N PHE A 56 11.07 -8.36 10.24
CA PHE A 56 10.06 -7.35 9.95
C PHE A 56 10.44 -6.53 8.74
N SER A 57 9.48 -6.26 7.87
CA SER A 57 9.61 -5.33 6.76
C SER A 57 8.28 -4.67 6.44
N VAL A 58 8.35 -3.41 6.04
CA VAL A 58 7.19 -2.69 5.52
C VAL A 58 7.07 -2.91 4.02
N LEU A 59 5.83 -2.86 3.52
CA LEU A 59 5.49 -2.93 2.11
C LEU A 59 4.29 -2.02 1.85
N THR A 60 4.58 -0.78 1.46
CA THR A 60 3.58 0.29 1.36
C THR A 60 3.57 0.95 -0.02
N ASN A 61 2.44 1.57 -0.36
CA ASN A 61 2.32 2.42 -1.54
C ASN A 61 2.70 3.89 -1.26
N GLY A 62 2.80 4.27 0.02
CA GLY A 62 3.44 5.54 0.41
C GLY A 62 4.96 5.50 0.21
N GLU A 63 5.66 6.57 0.55
CA GLU A 63 7.13 6.67 0.43
C GLU A 63 7.84 6.71 1.77
N HIS A 64 9.10 6.28 1.80
CA HIS A 64 10.00 6.47 2.95
C HIS A 64 10.45 7.93 3.07
N GLU A 65 10.86 8.52 1.95
CA GLU A 65 11.41 9.87 1.87
C GLU A 65 10.39 10.95 1.55
N GLY A 66 10.86 12.19 1.46
CA GLY A 66 10.04 13.34 1.11
C GLY A 66 9.31 13.95 2.31
N ARG A 67 8.52 15.00 2.02
CA ARG A 67 7.81 15.77 3.04
C ARG A 67 6.76 14.94 3.78
N ARG A 68 6.12 14.03 3.04
CA ARG A 68 5.06 13.12 3.53
C ARG A 68 5.59 11.70 3.77
N GLY A 69 6.90 11.50 3.70
CA GLY A 69 7.52 10.19 3.88
C GLY A 69 7.43 9.66 5.31
N VAL A 70 7.45 8.33 5.43
CA VAL A 70 7.41 7.60 6.70
C VAL A 70 8.57 7.98 7.62
N ASN A 71 9.75 8.31 7.06
CA ASN A 71 10.92 8.71 7.85
C ASN A 71 10.64 9.92 8.72
N ARG A 72 9.87 10.90 8.23
CA ARG A 72 9.48 12.07 9.02
C ARG A 72 8.57 11.70 10.19
N LEU A 73 7.73 10.69 10.03
CA LEU A 73 6.87 10.20 11.12
C LEU A 73 7.71 9.50 12.20
N VAL A 74 8.71 8.73 11.81
CA VAL A 74 9.68 8.10 12.73
C VAL A 74 10.47 9.16 13.51
N GLU A 75 11.03 10.14 12.81
CA GLU A 75 11.78 11.25 13.43
C GLU A 75 10.93 12.04 14.43
N GLN A 76 9.67 12.36 14.06
CA GLN A 76 8.72 13.05 14.93
C GLN A 76 8.38 12.23 16.16
N ALA A 77 8.13 10.92 15.99
CA ALA A 77 7.81 10.02 17.10
C ALA A 77 8.98 9.93 18.11
N LEU A 78 10.22 9.95 17.63
CA LEU A 78 11.41 9.87 18.47
C LEU A 78 11.81 11.21 19.08
N GLY A 79 11.33 12.33 18.55
CA GLY A 79 11.68 13.68 18.99
C GLY A 79 13.11 14.10 18.65
N ASP A 80 13.81 13.34 17.81
CA ASP A 80 15.19 13.59 17.36
C ASP A 80 15.34 13.08 15.92
N LYS A 81 15.67 14.01 15.01
CA LYS A 81 15.78 13.74 13.57
C LYS A 81 16.93 12.82 13.21
N GLU A 82 18.02 12.85 13.98
CA GLU A 82 19.23 12.07 13.68
C GLU A 82 19.24 10.74 14.43
N LYS A 83 18.45 10.62 15.48
CA LYS A 83 18.36 9.40 16.29
C LYS A 83 17.99 8.18 15.46
N ALA A 84 17.01 8.32 14.57
CA ALA A 84 16.52 7.23 13.75
C ALA A 84 17.65 6.63 12.90
N GLN A 85 18.38 7.49 12.19
CA GLN A 85 19.53 7.09 11.38
C GLN A 85 20.65 6.49 12.23
N ARG A 86 21.06 7.18 13.30
CA ARG A 86 22.22 6.77 14.13
C ARG A 86 21.99 5.42 14.82
N GLU A 87 20.78 5.17 15.29
CA GLU A 87 20.44 3.96 16.07
C GLU A 87 19.80 2.86 15.20
N GLY A 88 19.63 3.11 13.90
CA GLY A 88 19.01 2.19 12.95
C GLY A 88 17.56 1.87 13.32
N LEU A 89 16.74 2.90 13.50
CA LEU A 89 15.33 2.81 13.94
C LEU A 89 14.33 3.18 12.83
N TYR A 90 14.77 3.46 11.61
CA TYR A 90 13.84 3.60 10.49
C TYR A 90 13.17 2.25 10.19
N LEU A 91 11.93 2.30 9.70
CA LEU A 91 11.21 1.10 9.32
C LEU A 91 11.81 0.56 8.01
N PRO A 92 12.45 -0.62 8.02
CA PRO A 92 13.07 -1.17 6.82
C PRO A 92 12.01 -1.80 5.91
N GLY A 93 12.31 -1.87 4.62
CA GLY A 93 11.45 -2.56 3.65
C GLY A 93 11.24 -1.74 2.39
N LEU A 94 10.08 -1.94 1.78
CA LEU A 94 9.74 -1.39 0.48
C LEU A 94 8.59 -0.39 0.57
N ALA A 95 8.75 0.68 -0.19
CA ALA A 95 7.77 1.75 -0.36
C ALA A 95 7.50 1.96 -1.86
N ALA A 96 6.54 2.82 -2.17
CA ALA A 96 6.05 3.09 -3.53
C ALA A 96 5.77 1.80 -4.31
N GLY A 97 5.01 0.88 -3.71
CA GLY A 97 4.60 -0.37 -4.34
C GLY A 97 5.74 -1.36 -4.61
N GLY A 98 6.91 -1.18 -3.98
CA GLY A 98 8.05 -2.09 -4.17
C GLY A 98 9.28 -1.47 -4.84
N VAL A 99 9.19 -0.21 -5.29
CA VAL A 99 10.28 0.46 -6.01
C VAL A 99 11.35 1.01 -5.07
N GLN A 100 10.92 1.62 -3.96
CA GLN A 100 11.81 2.33 -3.07
C GLN A 100 12.20 1.42 -1.91
N PHE A 101 13.42 0.90 -1.94
CA PHE A 101 13.97 0.10 -0.85
C PHE A 101 14.68 0.99 0.16
N GLN A 102 14.46 0.73 1.44
CA GLN A 102 15.15 1.37 2.55
C GLN A 102 15.64 0.32 3.57
N ASP A 103 16.86 0.51 4.07
CA ASP A 103 17.35 -0.21 5.24
C ASP A 103 17.02 0.50 6.57
N ARG A 104 17.33 -0.15 7.70
CA ARG A 104 17.05 0.39 9.04
C ARG A 104 17.78 1.71 9.36
N PHE A 105 18.82 2.06 8.61
CA PHE A 105 19.62 3.27 8.77
C PHE A 105 19.19 4.39 7.82
N GLY A 106 18.14 4.18 7.02
CA GLY A 106 17.62 5.19 6.09
C GLY A 106 18.43 5.29 4.81
N VAL A 107 19.21 4.25 4.45
CA VAL A 107 19.84 4.18 3.13
C VAL A 107 18.80 3.73 2.12
N VAL A 108 18.50 4.62 1.17
CA VAL A 108 17.44 4.43 0.16
C VAL A 108 18.04 4.08 -1.20
N SER A 109 17.37 3.21 -1.94
CA SER A 109 17.70 2.86 -3.31
C SER A 109 16.44 2.59 -4.15
N HIS A 110 16.57 2.68 -5.47
CA HIS A 110 15.48 2.47 -6.43
C HIS A 110 15.86 1.41 -7.48
N PRO A 111 15.94 0.11 -7.12
CA PRO A 111 16.44 -0.92 -8.03
C PRO A 111 15.60 -1.01 -9.31
N GLY A 112 16.26 -0.93 -10.46
CA GLY A 112 15.65 -1.07 -11.78
C GLY A 112 15.02 0.20 -12.37
N VAL A 113 15.05 1.33 -11.65
CA VAL A 113 14.53 2.62 -12.15
C VAL A 113 15.61 3.37 -12.90
N SER A 114 15.27 3.93 -14.07
CA SER A 114 16.21 4.72 -14.88
C SER A 114 16.24 6.20 -14.49
N ASP A 115 17.32 6.90 -14.86
CA ASP A 115 17.46 8.34 -14.63
C ASP A 115 16.39 9.14 -15.41
N GLU A 116 15.99 8.67 -16.60
CA GLU A 116 14.92 9.28 -17.39
C GLU A 116 13.56 9.17 -16.71
N GLU A 117 13.28 8.00 -16.12
CA GLU A 117 12.06 7.77 -15.34
C GLU A 117 12.00 8.69 -14.12
N MET A 118 13.10 8.78 -13.36
CA MET A 118 13.21 9.69 -12.21
C MET A 118 13.04 11.15 -12.63
N SER A 119 13.71 11.57 -13.71
CA SER A 119 13.62 12.95 -14.22
C SER A 119 12.20 13.31 -14.66
N PHE A 120 11.47 12.36 -15.27
CA PHE A 120 10.07 12.58 -15.63
C PHE A 120 9.20 12.74 -14.38
N LEU A 121 9.35 11.84 -13.40
CA LEU A 121 8.59 11.85 -12.15
C LEU A 121 8.76 13.15 -11.35
N GLU A 122 9.96 13.73 -11.32
CA GLU A 122 10.22 15.03 -10.69
C GLU A 122 9.34 16.17 -11.25
N SER A 123 8.94 16.08 -12.53
CA SER A 123 8.08 17.08 -13.17
C SER A 123 6.58 16.86 -12.92
N VAL A 124 6.18 15.65 -12.50
CA VAL A 124 4.77 15.24 -12.43
C VAL A 124 3.96 16.07 -11.43
N PRO A 125 4.42 16.37 -10.19
CA PRO A 125 3.63 17.14 -9.24
C PRO A 125 3.24 18.54 -9.74
N GLN A 126 4.12 19.20 -10.50
CA GLN A 126 3.81 20.50 -11.11
C GLN A 126 2.73 20.37 -12.19
N GLN A 127 2.85 19.36 -13.07
CA GLN A 127 1.85 19.07 -14.10
C GLN A 127 0.48 18.71 -13.49
N MET A 128 0.48 17.92 -12.41
CA MET A 128 -0.72 17.63 -11.62
C MET A 128 -1.37 18.91 -11.11
N GLY A 129 -0.58 19.85 -10.57
CA GLY A 129 -1.07 21.14 -10.09
C GLY A 129 -1.74 21.98 -11.15
N ASP A 130 -1.12 22.08 -12.33
CA ASP A 130 -1.65 22.89 -13.42
C ASP A 130 -2.93 22.30 -14.01
N LEU A 131 -2.96 20.97 -14.23
CA LEU A 131 -4.15 20.27 -14.72
C LEU A 131 -5.29 20.29 -13.69
N LEU A 132 -4.98 20.05 -12.41
CA LEU A 132 -5.98 20.01 -11.35
C LEU A 132 -6.62 21.38 -11.15
N ARG A 133 -5.81 22.46 -11.17
CA ARG A 133 -6.33 23.84 -11.09
C ARG A 133 -7.32 24.13 -12.22
N LEU A 134 -6.96 23.79 -13.46
CA LEU A 134 -7.82 24.00 -14.63
C LEU A 134 -9.13 23.22 -14.51
N LYS A 135 -9.06 21.92 -14.21
CA LYS A 135 -10.24 21.05 -14.18
C LYS A 135 -11.14 21.30 -12.97
N LEU A 136 -10.58 21.62 -11.79
CA LEU A 136 -11.38 21.91 -10.60
C LEU A 136 -12.30 23.12 -10.79
N SER A 137 -11.86 24.17 -11.50
CA SER A 137 -12.71 25.33 -11.77
C SER A 137 -13.99 25.00 -12.58
N GLN A 138 -14.00 23.87 -13.29
CA GLN A 138 -15.15 23.40 -14.06
C GLN A 138 -16.10 22.56 -13.20
N VAL A 139 -15.56 21.76 -12.28
CA VAL A 139 -16.34 20.85 -11.42
C VAL A 139 -16.87 21.54 -10.17
N LEU A 140 -16.06 22.44 -9.59
CA LEU A 140 -16.35 23.22 -8.38
C LEU A 140 -16.07 24.70 -8.65
N PRO A 141 -16.89 25.39 -9.46
CA PRO A 141 -16.69 26.79 -9.81
C PRO A 141 -16.68 27.73 -8.59
N GLU A 142 -17.23 27.30 -7.45
CA GLU A 142 -17.17 28.00 -6.18
C GLU A 142 -15.79 28.00 -5.50
N LEU A 143 -14.90 27.07 -5.88
CA LEU A 143 -13.57 26.93 -5.30
C LEU A 143 -12.57 27.82 -6.07
N GLN A 144 -12.31 29.02 -5.55
CA GLN A 144 -11.47 30.03 -6.21
C GLN A 144 -10.47 30.70 -5.26
N GLY A 145 -9.50 31.41 -5.83
CA GLY A 145 -8.54 32.24 -5.09
C GLY A 145 -7.73 31.42 -4.07
N GLN A 146 -7.58 31.95 -2.87
CA GLN A 146 -6.80 31.31 -1.80
C GLN A 146 -7.33 29.91 -1.42
N ALA A 147 -8.65 29.71 -1.43
CA ALA A 147 -9.25 28.42 -1.08
C ALA A 147 -8.87 27.33 -2.08
N LEU A 148 -8.75 27.67 -3.37
CA LEU A 148 -8.27 26.73 -4.40
C LEU A 148 -6.80 26.38 -4.18
N GLU A 149 -5.94 27.37 -3.92
CA GLU A 149 -4.51 27.12 -3.69
C GLU A 149 -4.23 26.29 -2.43
N GLU A 150 -5.03 26.47 -1.38
CA GLU A 150 -4.98 25.62 -0.19
C GLU A 150 -5.42 24.19 -0.51
N GLU A 151 -6.47 24.03 -1.31
CA GLU A 151 -6.96 22.71 -1.71
C GLU A 151 -5.96 21.96 -2.61
N LEU A 152 -5.32 22.64 -3.56
CA LEU A 152 -4.28 22.04 -4.41
C LEU A 152 -3.11 21.52 -3.57
N LYS A 153 -2.70 22.24 -2.53
CA LYS A 153 -1.62 21.82 -1.62
C LYS A 153 -1.97 20.59 -0.79
N LEU A 154 -3.26 20.43 -0.46
CA LEU A 154 -3.75 19.25 0.25
C LEU A 154 -3.92 18.06 -0.68
N ALA A 155 -4.46 18.29 -1.88
CA ALA A 155 -4.77 17.24 -2.84
C ALA A 155 -3.52 16.64 -3.48
N ILE A 156 -2.51 17.46 -3.80
CA ILE A 156 -1.30 16.99 -4.49
C ILE A 156 -0.28 16.51 -3.46
N LEU A 157 -0.01 15.21 -3.51
CA LEU A 157 1.07 14.59 -2.77
C LEU A 157 2.28 14.54 -3.70
N ASP A 158 3.26 15.39 -3.38
CA ASP A 158 4.53 15.61 -4.09
C ASP A 158 5.58 14.53 -3.80
N THR A 159 5.12 13.28 -3.76
CA THR A 159 5.92 12.07 -3.60
C THR A 159 6.80 11.83 -4.84
N GLN A 160 8.03 11.37 -4.64
CA GLN A 160 9.09 11.34 -5.66
C GLN A 160 8.85 10.28 -6.74
N VAL A 161 8.44 9.07 -6.36
CA VAL A 161 8.30 7.88 -7.20
C VAL A 161 6.88 7.34 -7.27
N SER A 162 5.97 7.89 -6.47
CA SER A 162 4.53 7.66 -6.56
C SER A 162 3.70 8.94 -6.41
N PRO A 163 3.90 10.00 -7.23
CA PRO A 163 3.08 11.21 -7.20
C PRO A 163 1.58 10.88 -7.17
N THR A 164 0.83 11.52 -6.28
CA THR A 164 -0.58 11.15 -6.02
C THR A 164 -1.48 12.39 -5.97
N ILE A 165 -2.69 12.28 -6.48
CA ILE A 165 -3.76 13.23 -6.18
C ILE A 165 -4.78 12.56 -5.26
N ASN A 166 -5.03 13.18 -4.10
CA ASN A 166 -5.99 12.76 -3.10
C ASN A 166 -7.18 13.73 -3.02
N LEU A 167 -8.40 13.19 -3.08
CA LEU A 167 -9.65 13.97 -3.10
C LEU A 167 -10.37 14.02 -1.76
N ASN A 168 -9.81 13.50 -0.66
CA ASN A 168 -10.51 13.38 0.63
C ASN A 168 -11.03 14.72 1.17
N SER A 169 -10.22 15.77 1.04
CA SER A 169 -10.60 17.13 1.46
C SER A 169 -11.72 17.68 0.56
N LEU A 170 -11.59 17.54 -0.76
CA LEU A 170 -12.62 17.91 -1.73
C LEU A 170 -13.97 17.20 -1.47
N PHE A 171 -13.97 15.89 -1.22
CA PHE A 171 -15.18 15.14 -0.90
C PHE A 171 -15.84 15.59 0.39
N SER A 172 -15.05 16.07 1.36
CA SER A 172 -15.60 16.63 2.61
C SER A 172 -16.38 17.93 2.36
N ARG A 173 -16.02 18.72 1.34
CA ARG A 173 -16.73 19.96 0.97
C ARG A 173 -18.08 19.71 0.30
N ILE A 174 -18.23 18.59 -0.38
CA ILE A 174 -19.44 18.19 -1.12
C ILE A 174 -20.09 16.94 -0.52
N LYS A 175 -20.04 16.80 0.80
CA LYS A 175 -20.53 15.61 1.50
C LYS A 175 -22.00 15.32 1.14
N GLY A 176 -22.24 14.11 0.61
CA GLY A 176 -23.56 13.64 0.24
C GLY A 176 -24.00 14.02 -1.19
N ASP A 177 -23.27 14.89 -1.88
CA ASP A 177 -23.49 15.17 -3.30
C ASP A 177 -22.80 14.12 -4.17
N VAL A 178 -23.44 12.95 -4.28
CA VAL A 178 -22.91 11.78 -5.00
C VAL A 178 -22.63 12.10 -6.46
N GLU A 179 -23.44 12.96 -7.10
CA GLU A 179 -23.22 13.34 -8.50
C GLU A 179 -21.92 14.14 -8.66
N ARG A 180 -21.67 15.14 -7.80
CA ARG A 180 -20.42 15.90 -7.84
C ARG A 180 -19.22 15.05 -7.44
N GLN A 181 -19.38 14.13 -6.48
CA GLN A 181 -18.32 13.19 -6.10
C GLN A 181 -17.90 12.33 -7.29
N ARG A 182 -18.85 11.78 -8.05
CA ARG A 182 -18.56 11.06 -9.30
C ARG A 182 -17.89 11.93 -10.36
N LYS A 183 -18.32 13.19 -10.51
CA LYS A 183 -17.66 14.14 -11.42
C LYS A 183 -16.20 14.39 -11.05
N LEU A 184 -15.88 14.49 -9.75
CA LEU A 184 -14.49 14.60 -9.29
C LEU A 184 -13.68 13.34 -9.59
N GLN A 185 -14.26 12.14 -9.41
CA GLN A 185 -13.58 10.87 -9.76
C GLN A 185 -13.26 10.78 -11.26
N LEU A 186 -14.22 11.12 -12.12
CA LEU A 186 -14.01 11.16 -13.57
C LEU A 186 -12.98 12.21 -13.99
N MET A 187 -13.04 13.39 -13.38
CA MET A 187 -12.07 14.46 -13.60
C MET A 187 -10.65 14.03 -13.24
N LEU A 188 -10.49 13.33 -12.11
CA LEU A 188 -9.20 12.80 -11.69
C LEU A 188 -8.70 11.75 -12.67
N SER A 189 -9.53 10.80 -13.11
CA SER A 189 -9.15 9.81 -14.12
C SER A 189 -8.60 10.48 -15.39
N ASP A 190 -9.36 11.42 -15.95
CA ASP A 190 -8.99 12.13 -17.19
C ASP A 190 -7.71 12.98 -17.03
N LEU A 191 -7.49 13.54 -15.84
CA LEU A 191 -6.22 14.21 -15.51
C LEU A 191 -5.05 13.21 -15.54
N MET A 192 -5.19 12.07 -14.88
CA MET A 192 -4.12 11.08 -14.77
C MET A 192 -3.82 10.41 -16.13
N ASP A 193 -4.84 10.20 -16.96
CA ASP A 193 -4.69 9.74 -18.35
C ASP A 193 -3.92 10.75 -19.22
N SER A 194 -4.08 12.06 -18.94
CA SER A 194 -3.30 13.11 -19.59
C SER A 194 -1.81 13.03 -19.20
N LEU A 195 -1.49 12.66 -17.96
CA LEU A 195 -0.11 12.43 -17.52
C LEU A 195 0.49 11.18 -18.17
N MET A 196 -0.29 10.09 -18.31
CA MET A 196 0.13 8.90 -19.05
C MET A 196 0.48 9.22 -20.51
N SER A 197 -0.34 10.07 -21.15
CA SER A 197 -0.09 10.57 -22.51
C SER A 197 1.17 11.45 -22.59
N ALA A 198 1.42 12.28 -21.56
CA ALA A 198 2.63 13.09 -21.47
C ALA A 198 3.89 12.21 -21.33
N ALA A 199 3.84 11.16 -20.51
CA ALA A 199 4.94 10.20 -20.37
C ALA A 199 5.24 9.48 -21.69
N ALA A 200 4.21 9.05 -22.41
CA ALA A 200 4.38 8.45 -23.73
C ALA A 200 5.04 9.42 -24.73
N THR A 201 4.65 10.70 -24.70
CA THR A 201 5.25 11.76 -25.53
C THR A 201 6.71 12.02 -25.16
N ALA A 202 7.06 11.87 -23.88
CA ALA A 202 8.43 11.97 -23.37
C ALA A 202 9.30 10.73 -23.67
N GLY A 203 8.77 9.73 -24.39
CA GLY A 203 9.51 8.51 -24.74
C GLY A 203 9.42 7.39 -23.69
N LEU A 204 8.50 7.50 -22.73
CA LEU A 204 8.30 6.55 -21.62
C LEU A 204 6.92 5.84 -21.67
N PRO A 205 6.48 5.30 -22.82
CA PRO A 205 5.09 4.81 -22.99
C PRO A 205 4.74 3.57 -22.16
N THR A 206 5.74 2.86 -21.63
CA THR A 206 5.56 1.63 -20.84
C THR A 206 6.16 1.71 -19.45
N SER A 207 6.63 2.89 -19.03
CA SER A 207 7.30 3.07 -17.75
C SER A 207 6.34 3.23 -16.58
N PHE A 208 5.09 3.62 -16.81
CA PHE A 208 4.17 3.98 -15.74
C PHE A 208 2.83 3.25 -15.85
N PHE A 209 2.06 3.28 -14.76
CA PHE A 209 0.66 2.88 -14.68
C PHE A 209 -0.05 3.73 -13.61
N LEU A 210 -1.38 3.64 -13.57
CA LEU A 210 -2.20 4.32 -12.58
C LEU A 210 -2.66 3.31 -11.54
N HIS A 211 -2.31 3.55 -10.28
CA HIS A 211 -2.85 2.81 -9.13
C HIS A 211 -4.02 3.59 -8.54
N VAL A 212 -5.16 2.93 -8.36
CA VAL A 212 -6.44 3.51 -7.95
C VAL A 212 -6.77 3.02 -6.54
N ALA A 213 -7.03 3.93 -5.60
CA ALA A 213 -7.34 3.55 -4.23
C ALA A 213 -8.61 4.21 -3.67
N PRO A 214 -9.53 3.44 -3.06
CA PRO A 214 -9.71 1.99 -3.28
C PRO A 214 -10.13 1.67 -4.74
N ASN A 215 -9.69 0.52 -5.27
CA ASN A 215 -10.15 -0.03 -6.55
C ASN A 215 -11.11 -1.22 -6.38
N LEU A 216 -11.73 -1.63 -7.48
CA LEU A 216 -12.60 -2.80 -7.62
C LEU A 216 -11.95 -3.91 -8.46
N GLY A 217 -10.63 -4.06 -8.37
CA GLY A 217 -9.85 -5.00 -9.18
C GLY A 217 -9.57 -4.45 -10.58
N HIS A 218 -9.29 -5.34 -11.53
CA HIS A 218 -8.91 -4.96 -12.89
C HIS A 218 -10.05 -5.15 -13.90
N ASP A 219 -10.02 -4.37 -14.98
CA ASP A 219 -10.87 -4.56 -16.13
C ASP A 219 -10.30 -5.53 -17.17
N SER A 220 -11.04 -5.75 -18.26
CA SER A 220 -10.61 -6.65 -19.34
C SER A 220 -9.36 -6.16 -20.08
N THR A 221 -8.97 -4.90 -19.91
CA THR A 221 -7.75 -4.31 -20.46
C THR A 221 -6.58 -4.37 -19.47
N GLY A 222 -6.81 -4.87 -18.25
CA GLY A 222 -5.82 -4.93 -17.18
C GLY A 222 -5.64 -3.62 -16.43
N GLN A 223 -6.57 -2.66 -16.54
CA GLN A 223 -6.53 -1.40 -15.80
C GLN A 223 -7.34 -1.50 -14.51
N GLU A 224 -6.89 -0.83 -13.45
CA GLU A 224 -7.62 -0.81 -12.18
C GLU A 224 -8.96 -0.08 -12.30
N ARG A 225 -10.01 -0.68 -11.74
CA ARG A 225 -11.37 -0.16 -11.77
C ARG A 225 -11.60 0.83 -10.64
N ILE A 226 -12.05 2.03 -10.99
CA ILE A 226 -12.58 3.01 -10.03
C ILE A 226 -13.79 2.41 -9.30
N LYS A 227 -13.82 2.60 -7.99
CA LYS A 227 -15.00 2.40 -7.14
C LYS A 227 -15.85 3.68 -7.19
N PRO A 228 -17.01 3.69 -7.87
CA PRO A 228 -17.81 4.91 -8.00
C PRO A 228 -18.40 5.33 -6.64
N ALA A 229 -18.50 6.64 -6.41
CA ALA A 229 -19.21 7.15 -5.23
C ALA A 229 -20.69 6.71 -5.21
N ALA A 230 -21.22 6.47 -4.02
CA ALA A 230 -22.58 6.06 -3.74
C ALA A 230 -23.08 6.72 -2.43
N PRO A 231 -24.40 6.68 -2.14
CA PRO A 231 -24.90 7.21 -0.87
C PRO A 231 -24.21 6.56 0.33
N GLY A 232 -23.47 7.36 1.10
CA GLY A 232 -22.73 6.89 2.27
C GLY A 232 -21.37 6.25 1.99
N ASP A 233 -20.89 6.27 0.74
CA ASP A 233 -19.60 5.71 0.33
C ASP A 233 -18.96 6.60 -0.74
N VAL A 234 -17.84 7.25 -0.44
CA VAL A 234 -17.20 8.17 -1.40
C VAL A 234 -16.48 7.46 -2.54
N GLY A 235 -16.30 6.13 -2.46
CA GLY A 235 -15.63 5.34 -3.48
C GLY A 235 -14.11 5.59 -3.55
N THR A 236 -13.54 5.56 -4.74
CA THR A 236 -12.14 5.91 -5.00
C THR A 236 -11.85 7.35 -4.57
N THR A 237 -10.80 7.51 -3.78
CA THR A 237 -10.35 8.78 -3.20
C THR A 237 -9.09 9.33 -3.80
N ASP A 238 -8.25 8.47 -4.36
CA ASP A 238 -6.96 8.88 -4.89
C ASP A 238 -6.51 8.00 -6.06
N ILE A 239 -5.67 8.59 -6.90
CA ILE A 239 -4.96 7.88 -7.97
C ILE A 239 -3.49 8.27 -7.89
N GLN A 240 -2.63 7.27 -7.89
CA GLN A 240 -1.18 7.39 -7.86
C GLN A 240 -0.61 7.13 -9.25
N PHE A 241 0.34 7.96 -9.67
CA PHE A 241 1.12 7.78 -10.89
C PHE A 241 2.37 6.98 -10.52
N MET A 242 2.42 5.69 -10.86
CA MET A 242 3.44 4.77 -10.36
C MET A 242 4.25 4.13 -11.48
N LEU A 243 5.49 3.74 -11.17
CA LEU A 243 6.34 2.98 -12.08
C LEU A 243 5.76 1.60 -12.35
N LYS A 244 5.70 1.18 -13.61
CA LYS A 244 5.15 -0.12 -14.01
C LYS A 244 5.88 -1.25 -13.28
N GLY A 245 5.11 -2.16 -12.69
CA GLY A 245 5.63 -3.26 -11.87
C GLY A 245 5.75 -2.96 -10.39
N ALA A 246 5.55 -1.70 -9.97
CA ALA A 246 5.43 -1.30 -8.57
C ALA A 246 4.12 -1.83 -7.94
N ILE A 247 4.02 -3.15 -7.83
CA ILE A 247 2.94 -3.87 -7.19
C ILE A 247 3.48 -4.62 -5.97
N LYS A 248 2.70 -4.62 -4.90
CA LYS A 248 3.12 -5.19 -3.61
C LYS A 248 3.43 -6.69 -3.72
N GLU A 249 2.78 -7.41 -4.62
CA GLU A 249 3.04 -8.83 -4.91
C GLU A 249 4.52 -9.09 -5.22
N VAL A 250 5.10 -8.27 -6.10
CA VAL A 250 6.52 -8.40 -6.41
C VAL A 250 7.39 -7.93 -5.24
N GLY A 251 6.97 -6.85 -4.57
CA GLY A 251 7.64 -6.38 -3.36
C GLY A 251 7.76 -7.47 -2.28
N LEU A 252 6.71 -8.28 -2.08
CA LEU A 252 6.75 -9.45 -1.20
C LEU A 252 7.86 -10.42 -1.61
N LEU A 253 7.99 -10.75 -2.90
CA LEU A 253 9.04 -11.65 -3.38
C LEU A 253 10.44 -11.07 -3.21
N VAL A 254 10.61 -9.75 -3.40
CA VAL A 254 11.88 -9.06 -3.12
C VAL A 254 12.23 -9.20 -1.63
N LEU A 255 11.26 -9.00 -0.72
CA LEU A 255 11.48 -9.14 0.72
C LEU A 255 11.81 -10.59 1.11
N ILE A 256 11.11 -11.58 0.56
CA ILE A 256 11.41 -13.01 0.77
C ILE A 256 12.82 -13.34 0.27
N ASN A 257 13.17 -12.92 -0.95
CA ASN A 257 14.49 -13.14 -1.54
C ASN A 257 15.62 -12.58 -0.65
N ARG A 258 15.43 -11.36 -0.15
CA ARG A 258 16.39 -10.70 0.76
C ARG A 258 16.48 -11.40 2.11
N HIS A 259 15.35 -11.80 2.67
CA HIS A 259 15.30 -12.51 3.95
C HIS A 259 16.04 -13.86 3.86
N ILE A 260 15.82 -14.62 2.76
CA ILE A 260 16.57 -15.86 2.49
C ILE A 260 18.06 -15.56 2.35
N ALA A 261 18.44 -14.56 1.55
CA ALA A 261 19.84 -14.18 1.34
C ALA A 261 20.56 -13.81 2.64
N GLN A 262 19.88 -13.12 3.56
CA GLN A 262 20.45 -12.78 4.86
C GLN A 262 20.74 -14.00 5.73
N ARG A 263 19.93 -15.07 5.62
CA ARG A 263 20.11 -16.31 6.38
C ARG A 263 21.10 -17.27 5.74
N THR A 264 21.07 -17.39 4.41
CA THR A 264 21.81 -18.43 3.68
C THR A 264 23.06 -17.91 2.98
N GLY A 265 23.18 -16.60 2.81
CA GLY A 265 24.21 -15.94 2.00
C GLY A 265 23.93 -15.90 0.50
N THR A 266 22.80 -16.47 0.04
CA THR A 266 22.45 -16.56 -1.38
C THR A 266 21.02 -16.10 -1.63
N ALA A 267 20.84 -15.17 -2.58
CA ALA A 267 19.53 -14.73 -3.05
C ALA A 267 18.98 -15.69 -4.14
N PRO A 268 17.96 -16.52 -3.86
CA PRO A 268 17.45 -17.50 -4.82
C PRO A 268 16.90 -16.87 -6.10
N LEU A 269 16.35 -15.66 -6.04
CA LEU A 269 15.86 -14.93 -7.23
C LEU A 269 16.96 -14.05 -7.88
N GLY A 270 18.17 -14.08 -7.34
CA GLY A 270 19.30 -13.24 -7.73
C GLY A 270 19.40 -11.92 -6.95
N ASP A 271 20.60 -11.39 -6.81
CA ASP A 271 20.90 -10.17 -6.02
C ASP A 271 20.28 -8.90 -6.60
N THR A 272 19.98 -8.90 -7.90
CA THR A 272 19.42 -7.76 -8.63
C THR A 272 17.91 -7.88 -8.84
N PHE A 273 17.24 -8.88 -8.27
CA PHE A 273 15.79 -9.07 -8.43
C PHE A 273 15.00 -7.88 -7.91
N ASN A 274 14.15 -7.30 -8.76
CA ASN A 274 13.35 -6.13 -8.44
C ASN A 274 12.03 -6.10 -9.23
N VAL A 275 11.21 -5.09 -8.94
CA VAL A 275 9.89 -4.85 -9.52
C VAL A 275 9.85 -4.70 -11.04
N ARG A 276 10.97 -4.36 -11.67
CA ARG A 276 11.07 -4.14 -13.12
C ARG A 276 11.46 -5.40 -13.89
N THR A 277 12.12 -6.34 -13.21
CA THR A 277 12.58 -7.61 -13.80
C THR A 277 11.66 -8.78 -13.50
N ALA A 278 10.76 -8.63 -12.53
CA ALA A 278 9.84 -9.69 -12.13
C ALA A 278 8.69 -9.87 -13.14
N PRO A 279 8.09 -11.07 -13.19
CA PRO A 279 6.80 -11.26 -13.81
C PRO A 279 5.73 -10.37 -13.16
N HIS A 280 4.73 -9.96 -13.94
CA HIS A 280 3.62 -9.13 -13.44
C HIS A 280 2.33 -9.94 -13.23
N ASP A 281 2.28 -11.16 -13.78
CA ASP A 281 1.14 -12.06 -13.62
C ASP A 281 1.28 -12.88 -12.33
N HIS A 282 0.15 -13.05 -11.64
CA HIS A 282 0.09 -13.73 -10.36
C HIS A 282 0.57 -15.18 -10.43
N GLN A 283 0.17 -15.93 -11.46
CA GLN A 283 0.60 -17.32 -11.61
C GLN A 283 2.09 -17.39 -11.94
N ALA A 284 2.58 -16.50 -12.79
CA ALA A 284 4.01 -16.43 -13.12
C ALA A 284 4.88 -16.10 -11.88
N LEU A 285 4.37 -15.34 -10.92
CA LEU A 285 5.05 -15.08 -9.64
C LEU A 285 5.15 -16.33 -8.76
N LEU A 286 4.08 -17.12 -8.68
CA LEU A 286 4.09 -18.42 -7.98
C LEU A 286 5.07 -19.40 -8.65
N ASP A 287 4.98 -19.52 -9.97
CA ASP A 287 5.83 -20.41 -10.77
C ASP A 287 7.30 -20.05 -10.59
N LEU A 288 7.63 -18.75 -10.60
CA LEU A 288 8.98 -18.26 -10.34
C LEU A 288 9.47 -18.71 -8.95
N CYS A 289 8.63 -18.59 -7.92
CA CYS A 289 8.99 -19.06 -6.59
C CYS A 289 9.27 -20.56 -6.61
N HIS A 290 8.35 -21.39 -7.11
CA HIS A 290 8.52 -22.85 -7.14
C HIS A 290 9.75 -23.32 -7.93
N GLN A 291 10.18 -22.56 -8.92
CA GLN A 291 11.35 -22.87 -9.71
C GLN A 291 12.67 -22.52 -9.02
N GLN A 292 12.69 -21.49 -8.17
CA GLN A 292 13.93 -20.88 -7.68
C GLN A 292 14.12 -20.98 -6.15
N ILE A 293 13.04 -21.12 -5.38
CA ILE A 293 13.08 -21.15 -3.92
C ILE A 293 12.92 -22.58 -3.44
N GLU A 294 13.94 -23.08 -2.75
CA GLU A 294 13.90 -24.38 -2.10
C GLU A 294 12.84 -24.42 -1.00
N ARG A 295 12.18 -25.58 -0.84
CA ARG A 295 11.03 -25.68 0.06
C ARG A 295 11.33 -25.30 1.51
N ASP A 296 12.48 -25.75 2.01
CA ASP A 296 12.90 -25.51 3.39
C ASP A 296 13.52 -24.11 3.59
N ALA A 297 13.68 -23.33 2.50
CA ALA A 297 14.19 -21.98 2.57
C ALA A 297 13.09 -20.94 2.83
N ILE A 298 11.81 -21.25 2.58
CA ILE A 298 10.73 -20.27 2.74
C ILE A 298 10.41 -20.03 4.23
N PRO A 299 10.42 -18.77 4.72
CA PRO A 299 10.07 -18.48 6.10
C PRO A 299 8.58 -18.71 6.37
N MET A 300 8.21 -18.77 7.64
CA MET A 300 6.82 -18.51 8.02
C MET A 300 6.49 -17.06 7.64
N LEU A 301 5.42 -16.88 6.87
CA LEU A 301 5.02 -15.56 6.38
C LEU A 301 3.84 -15.02 7.18
N VAL A 302 3.95 -13.78 7.65
CA VAL A 302 2.83 -13.05 8.25
C VAL A 302 2.59 -11.79 7.43
N GLY A 303 1.49 -11.76 6.68
CA GLY A 303 1.06 -10.61 5.89
C GLY A 303 0.05 -9.78 6.67
N VAL A 304 0.27 -8.48 6.77
CA VAL A 304 -0.65 -7.56 7.47
C VAL A 304 -1.07 -6.43 6.54
N GLY A 305 -2.38 -6.27 6.36
CA GLY A 305 -2.95 -5.18 5.57
C GLY A 305 -4.24 -4.64 6.18
N ASP A 306 -4.80 -3.64 5.54
CA ASP A 306 -6.08 -3.03 5.90
C ASP A 306 -7.03 -2.92 4.70
N THR A 307 -6.47 -2.72 3.50
CA THR A 307 -7.24 -2.31 2.32
C THR A 307 -7.49 -3.50 1.41
N VAL A 308 -8.63 -4.15 1.64
CA VAL A 308 -9.22 -5.18 0.77
C VAL A 308 -10.67 -4.83 0.51
N THR A 309 -11.10 -4.93 -0.75
CA THR A 309 -12.49 -4.63 -1.14
C THR A 309 -13.16 -5.83 -1.82
N SER A 310 -14.46 -5.96 -1.60
CA SER A 310 -15.32 -6.83 -2.40
C SER A 310 -16.72 -6.24 -2.51
N THR A 311 -17.23 -6.11 -3.74
CA THR A 311 -18.57 -5.58 -4.02
C THR A 311 -19.26 -6.41 -5.10
N PRO A 312 -20.59 -6.59 -5.05
CA PRO A 312 -21.31 -7.27 -6.12
C PRO A 312 -21.07 -6.59 -7.47
N CYS A 313 -20.85 -7.38 -8.52
CA CYS A 313 -20.75 -6.86 -9.88
C CYS A 313 -22.10 -6.25 -10.29
N PRO A 314 -22.15 -5.00 -10.81
CA PRO A 314 -23.40 -4.40 -11.27
C PRO A 314 -24.12 -5.19 -12.37
N SER A 315 -23.41 -6.03 -13.15
CA SER A 315 -24.03 -6.91 -14.15
C SER A 315 -24.76 -8.12 -13.53
N GLY A 316 -24.49 -8.43 -12.26
CA GLY A 316 -24.98 -9.63 -11.57
C GLY A 316 -24.03 -10.83 -11.62
N ASP A 317 -22.93 -10.75 -12.37
CA ASP A 317 -22.03 -11.89 -12.62
C ASP A 317 -20.93 -12.06 -11.55
N GLY A 318 -21.33 -12.15 -10.28
CA GLY A 318 -20.40 -12.40 -9.17
C GLY A 318 -19.89 -11.12 -8.50
N TRP A 319 -18.59 -11.06 -8.22
CA TRP A 319 -17.97 -10.05 -7.34
C TRP A 319 -16.81 -9.33 -8.01
N LEU A 320 -16.70 -8.02 -7.76
CA LEU A 320 -15.54 -7.20 -8.07
C LEU A 320 -14.69 -7.07 -6.81
N ARG A 321 -13.42 -7.46 -6.92
CA ARG A 321 -12.50 -7.62 -5.79
C ARG A 321 -11.23 -6.82 -6.03
N GLY A 322 -10.90 -5.95 -5.10
CA GLY A 322 -9.74 -5.07 -5.20
C GLY A 322 -9.10 -4.77 -3.85
N GLY A 323 -8.45 -3.61 -3.79
CA GLY A 323 -7.69 -3.15 -2.63
C GLY A 323 -6.19 -3.37 -2.79
N SER A 324 -5.40 -2.41 -2.34
CA SER A 324 -3.94 -2.37 -2.50
C SER A 324 -3.24 -3.56 -1.85
N ASP A 325 -3.83 -4.14 -0.81
CA ASP A 325 -3.20 -5.24 -0.06
C ASP A 325 -3.63 -6.61 -0.55
N ARG A 326 -4.75 -6.70 -1.30
CA ARG A 326 -5.35 -7.97 -1.70
C ARG A 326 -4.37 -8.87 -2.43
N GLY A 327 -3.62 -8.31 -3.38
CA GLY A 327 -2.71 -9.04 -4.22
C GLY A 327 -1.61 -9.74 -3.42
N PHE A 328 -0.84 -8.98 -2.63
CA PHE A 328 0.27 -9.55 -1.88
C PHE A 328 -0.20 -10.50 -0.77
N LEU A 329 -1.33 -10.21 -0.11
CA LEU A 329 -1.90 -11.11 0.89
C LEU A 329 -2.35 -12.43 0.26
N THR A 330 -2.92 -12.38 -0.95
CA THR A 330 -3.30 -13.58 -1.71
C THR A 330 -2.07 -14.40 -2.11
N LEU A 331 -1.02 -13.74 -2.61
CA LEU A 331 0.24 -14.39 -2.98
C LEU A 331 0.88 -15.05 -1.75
N LEU A 332 0.97 -14.33 -0.63
CA LEU A 332 1.49 -14.83 0.64
C LEU A 332 0.76 -16.09 1.12
N GLN A 333 -0.57 -16.08 1.10
CA GLN A 333 -1.40 -17.22 1.49
C GLN A 333 -1.14 -18.45 0.61
N GLN A 334 -1.03 -18.25 -0.70
CA GLN A 334 -0.81 -19.33 -1.66
C GLN A 334 0.62 -19.88 -1.61
N LEU A 335 1.62 -19.03 -1.33
CA LEU A 335 2.98 -19.49 -1.05
C LEU A 335 2.98 -20.39 0.20
N GLY A 336 2.41 -19.96 1.31
CA GLY A 336 2.32 -20.80 2.52
C GLY A 336 1.68 -22.17 2.23
N ALA A 337 0.53 -22.17 1.53
CA ALA A 337 -0.16 -23.41 1.16
C ALA A 337 0.69 -24.32 0.25
N SER A 338 1.28 -23.76 -0.81
CA SER A 338 2.02 -24.55 -1.82
C SER A 338 3.34 -25.11 -1.29
N TYR A 339 4.00 -24.40 -0.37
CA TYR A 339 5.20 -24.88 0.30
C TYR A 339 4.91 -25.75 1.52
N ASN A 340 3.64 -25.84 1.93
CA ASN A 340 3.21 -26.45 3.19
C ASN A 340 4.00 -25.87 4.38
N ARG A 341 4.09 -24.54 4.40
CA ARG A 341 4.66 -23.72 5.47
C ARG A 341 3.56 -22.83 6.03
N PRO A 342 3.44 -22.65 7.36
CA PRO A 342 2.45 -21.74 7.91
C PRO A 342 2.58 -20.33 7.30
N ALA A 343 1.46 -19.79 6.86
CA ALA A 343 1.31 -18.38 6.50
C ALA A 343 0.08 -17.82 7.20
N ARG A 344 0.14 -16.56 7.61
CA ARG A 344 -0.94 -15.88 8.35
C ARG A 344 -1.30 -14.56 7.67
N VAL A 345 -2.56 -14.43 7.31
CA VAL A 345 -3.14 -13.19 6.77
C VAL A 345 -3.87 -12.47 7.91
N VAL A 346 -3.35 -11.30 8.31
CA VAL A 346 -3.92 -10.44 9.34
C VAL A 346 -4.56 -9.22 8.67
N LEU A 347 -5.83 -8.97 8.97
CA LEU A 347 -6.53 -7.78 8.47
C LEU A 347 -6.85 -6.84 9.64
N VAL A 348 -6.42 -5.59 9.53
CA VAL A 348 -6.67 -4.53 10.52
C VAL A 348 -7.87 -3.68 10.12
N ASP A 349 -8.74 -3.38 11.08
CA ASP A 349 -9.90 -2.53 10.85
C ASP A 349 -9.50 -1.04 10.77
N SER A 350 -9.28 -0.53 9.56
CA SER A 350 -8.92 0.86 9.32
C SER A 350 -10.09 1.85 9.30
N SER A 351 -11.33 1.38 9.55
CA SER A 351 -12.52 2.26 9.60
C SER A 351 -12.57 3.21 10.80
N HIS A 352 -11.64 3.05 11.75
CA HIS A 352 -11.50 3.91 12.93
C HIS A 352 -10.89 5.29 12.63
N GLY A 353 -10.44 5.53 11.40
CA GLY A 353 -9.82 6.78 10.97
C GLY A 353 -10.79 7.85 10.47
N GLU A 354 -10.24 8.84 9.77
CA GLU A 354 -11.00 9.95 9.16
C GLU A 354 -11.49 9.63 7.74
N VAL A 355 -10.94 8.57 7.14
CA VAL A 355 -11.23 8.12 5.77
C VAL A 355 -12.27 7.01 5.81
N ASP A 356 -13.19 7.05 4.86
CA ASP A 356 -14.28 6.08 4.77
C ASP A 356 -13.77 4.69 4.35
N ARG A 357 -14.02 3.70 5.21
CA ARG A 357 -13.62 2.30 5.03
C ARG A 357 -14.67 1.36 5.63
N PRO A 358 -14.91 0.19 5.03
CA PRO A 358 -15.71 -0.86 5.66
C PRO A 358 -15.09 -1.30 6.99
N ASN A 359 -15.92 -1.55 8.00
CA ASN A 359 -15.47 -2.08 9.29
C ASN A 359 -15.49 -3.63 9.30
N LEU A 360 -14.76 -4.21 10.27
CA LEU A 360 -14.63 -5.66 10.46
C LEU A 360 -15.57 -6.21 11.55
N SER A 361 -16.54 -5.40 12.00
CA SER A 361 -17.50 -5.80 13.03
C SER A 361 -18.55 -6.77 12.50
N ASP A 362 -18.93 -6.64 11.22
CA ASP A 362 -19.85 -7.53 10.53
C ASP A 362 -19.21 -8.90 10.26
N SER A 363 -19.84 -9.98 10.75
CA SER A 363 -19.40 -11.35 10.49
C SER A 363 -19.38 -11.74 9.02
N LYS A 364 -20.15 -11.03 8.17
CA LYS A 364 -20.15 -11.25 6.71
C LYS A 364 -19.05 -10.48 5.99
N LEU A 365 -18.33 -9.58 6.69
CA LEU A 365 -17.28 -8.74 6.12
C LEU A 365 -17.75 -7.95 4.88
N SER A 366 -18.98 -7.43 4.92
CA SER A 366 -19.59 -6.73 3.79
C SER A 366 -18.72 -5.55 3.32
N GLY A 367 -18.41 -5.51 2.03
CA GLY A 367 -17.54 -4.48 1.43
C GLY A 367 -16.04 -4.81 1.47
N VAL A 368 -15.63 -5.79 2.28
CA VAL A 368 -14.25 -6.26 2.39
C VAL A 368 -14.05 -7.58 1.64
N SER A 369 -14.94 -8.54 1.88
CA SER A 369 -14.87 -9.89 1.34
C SER A 369 -16.27 -10.41 0.99
N ASP A 370 -16.32 -11.62 0.45
CA ASP A 370 -17.54 -12.27 0.00
C ASP A 370 -17.45 -13.80 0.18
N PRO A 371 -18.58 -14.53 0.10
CA PRO A 371 -18.59 -15.98 0.33
C PRO A 371 -17.61 -16.76 -0.55
N ASP A 372 -17.41 -16.30 -1.78
CA ASP A 372 -16.59 -16.95 -2.81
C ASP A 372 -15.15 -16.40 -2.85
N ASP A 373 -14.76 -15.55 -1.91
CA ASP A 373 -13.44 -14.91 -1.90
C ASP A 373 -12.35 -15.94 -1.56
N PRO A 374 -11.35 -16.16 -2.45
CA PRO A 374 -10.27 -17.10 -2.18
C PRO A 374 -9.29 -16.59 -1.11
N LEU A 375 -9.23 -15.27 -0.88
CA LEU A 375 -8.42 -14.71 0.20
C LEU A 375 -9.15 -14.94 1.52
N ARG A 376 -8.49 -15.62 2.46
CA ARG A 376 -9.03 -15.91 3.79
C ARG A 376 -8.18 -15.18 4.82
N PHE A 377 -8.85 -14.58 5.81
CA PHE A 377 -8.17 -13.87 6.89
C PHE A 377 -8.04 -14.82 8.08
N ASP A 378 -6.80 -15.05 8.50
CA ASP A 378 -6.50 -15.87 9.66
C ASP A 378 -6.76 -15.13 10.96
N CYS A 379 -6.53 -13.81 10.99
CA CYS A 379 -6.77 -12.96 12.15
C CYS A 379 -7.41 -11.62 11.74
N LEU A 380 -8.37 -11.15 12.54
CA LEU A 380 -9.05 -9.86 12.34
C LEU A 380 -8.81 -8.97 13.56
N VAL A 381 -8.21 -7.80 13.35
CA VAL A 381 -7.93 -6.81 14.40
C VAL A 381 -9.01 -5.74 14.39
N LYS A 382 -10.06 -5.98 15.17
CA LYS A 382 -11.30 -5.17 15.13
C LYS A 382 -11.17 -3.83 15.86
N GLY A 383 -10.22 -3.70 16.79
CA GLY A 383 -9.89 -2.45 17.47
C GLY A 383 -8.98 -1.52 16.66
N GLY A 384 -8.72 -1.87 15.40
CA GLY A 384 -7.98 -1.05 14.46
C GLY A 384 -6.49 -0.88 14.80
N PRO A 385 -5.86 0.20 14.31
CA PRO A 385 -4.42 0.39 14.44
C PRO A 385 -3.90 0.44 15.88
N GLU A 386 -4.69 0.93 16.82
CA GLU A 386 -4.27 1.00 18.23
C GLU A 386 -4.13 -0.39 18.85
N GLU A 387 -5.14 -1.25 18.65
CA GLU A 387 -5.09 -2.65 19.10
C GLU A 387 -3.93 -3.39 18.43
N TYR A 388 -3.75 -3.21 17.11
CA TYR A 388 -2.65 -3.82 16.37
C TYR A 388 -1.29 -3.42 16.95
N VAL A 389 -1.06 -2.13 17.18
CA VAL A 389 0.22 -1.64 17.71
C VAL A 389 0.47 -2.16 19.12
N ASP A 390 -0.53 -2.16 19.99
CA ASP A 390 -0.38 -2.68 21.35
C ASP A 390 -0.08 -4.17 21.36
N TRP A 391 -0.70 -4.95 20.47
CA TRP A 391 -0.37 -6.34 20.27
C TRP A 391 1.06 -6.53 19.71
N PHE A 392 1.43 -5.79 18.66
CA PHE A 392 2.71 -5.92 17.97
C PHE A 392 3.88 -5.72 18.94
N LYS A 393 3.77 -4.79 19.88
CA LYS A 393 4.77 -4.55 20.93
C LYS A 393 5.02 -5.74 21.86
N THR A 394 4.12 -6.74 21.88
CA THR A 394 4.25 -7.95 22.69
C THR A 394 4.92 -9.10 21.95
N LEU A 395 5.21 -8.93 20.65
CA LEU A 395 5.95 -9.90 19.85
C LEU A 395 7.38 -10.07 20.38
N PRO A 396 7.99 -11.25 20.19
CA PRO A 396 9.38 -11.48 20.57
C PRO A 396 10.30 -10.57 19.74
N GLN A 397 11.30 -9.99 20.40
CA GLN A 397 12.33 -9.15 19.76
C GLN A 397 13.63 -9.94 19.62
#